data_AF-A0A0C2YS52-F1
#
_entry.id   AF-A0A0C2YS52-F1
#
_cell.length_a   1.000
_cell.length_b   1.000
_cell.length_c   1.000
_cell.angle_alpha   90.00
_cell.angle_beta   90.00
_cell.angle_gamma   90.00
#
_symmetry.space_group_name_H-M   'P 1'
#
loop_
_entity.id
_entity.type
_entity.pdbx_description
1 polymer ?
#
loop_
_entity_poly.entity_id
_entity_poly.type
_entity_poly.pdbx_seq_one_letter_code
_entity_poly.pdbx_strand_id
1 'polypeptide(L)'
;MYALRTNQGSPLSPISSLPVELLSEIFTLCALAAGEPSPSSDDAEYSPPIVTTDSLRATLLLSSVNRKWRDVVLHQPNLWSNLCITAELISQTDDEDGIFASSPQKSSSRFNASYIIACLQRSRQCPINIFIDARDEEWNFTEPDVGIDFGEVHPPPLFSSEHMSTVVSLLLPHLSRWGSLTVLTDTWAPMHTALTAINPHINAFGAPLLESVTLMRCNDFVSFSTQFQPRRLKNSAFLSRDATDVSEAGYHILPRLKHLCLRGVHADWNSLATALGRSPAALSYLELQSHCADVRPSVEQFHQLLSSTPALRKLVVTGSGPELPDDDTPRDCDPVHLPQLHNITVGYRSASEGRLLLKLLDAPNARSLTLEDSTYPGDPEEINGGSLLTYLGSKESHSHENEFRVIYDLPQGVHYSVAVEAHNKTSKCPHSRRSSFKEEPRPAFPLLRNVTLKSVKASPRPMRTFFHALPHLQHLELIGMSMQAVHALLPSTSSTSLSSNCPCPQLRSLSIKGSDQLQVQDLDFIVGNLAIERQSKGACGLQEVDIHVDAARAASVAAAVSPASPGMKVTIVSDGESDEEDEVDIGDLAIVDSAEEASAYMPGGIFNDPFFDAYYSARLAAR
;
A
#
# COMPACT_ATOMS: atom_id res chain seq x y z
N MET A 1 21.71 20.06 -71.11
CA MET A 1 21.69 18.65 -70.65
C MET A 1 21.41 18.65 -69.15
N TYR A 2 20.15 18.49 -68.75
CA TYR A 2 19.79 18.23 -67.36
C TYR A 2 19.76 16.71 -67.16
N ALA A 3 20.66 16.19 -66.32
CA ALA A 3 20.70 14.78 -65.99
C ALA A 3 19.49 14.42 -65.12
N LEU A 4 18.60 13.59 -65.66
CA LEU A 4 17.54 12.89 -64.92
C LEU A 4 18.20 11.97 -63.89
N ARG A 5 18.32 12.44 -62.64
CA ARG A 5 18.58 11.57 -61.50
C ARG A 5 17.36 10.67 -61.33
N THR A 6 17.42 9.46 -61.86
CA THR A 6 16.53 8.38 -61.47
C THR A 6 16.76 8.11 -59.99
N ASN A 7 15.82 8.54 -59.15
CA ASN A 7 15.73 8.15 -57.74
C ASN A 7 15.69 6.62 -57.69
N GLN A 8 16.84 5.98 -57.43
CA GLN A 8 16.86 4.59 -57.00
C GLN A 8 16.16 4.57 -55.65
N GLY A 9 14.92 4.10 -55.64
CA GLY A 9 14.08 4.07 -54.44
C GLY A 9 14.81 3.32 -53.34
N SER A 10 15.06 4.02 -52.23
CA SER A 10 15.53 3.39 -51.00
C SER A 10 14.58 2.22 -50.67
N PRO A 11 15.10 1.03 -50.34
CA PRO A 11 14.25 -0.10 -49.99
C PRO A 11 13.30 0.33 -48.87
N LEU A 12 12.00 0.19 -49.12
CA LEU A 12 10.97 0.48 -48.13
C LEU A 12 11.24 -0.38 -46.89
N SER A 13 11.20 0.24 -45.71
CA SER A 13 11.37 -0.49 -44.44
C SER A 13 10.34 -1.63 -44.37
N PRO A 14 10.70 -2.86 -43.95
CA PRO A 14 9.77 -3.99 -43.89
C PRO A 14 8.47 -3.69 -43.12
N ILE A 15 8.52 -2.84 -42.09
CA ILE A 15 7.32 -2.44 -41.33
C ILE A 15 6.34 -1.61 -42.17
N SER A 16 6.83 -0.92 -43.21
CA SER A 16 5.99 -0.10 -44.08
C SER A 16 5.16 -0.93 -45.08
N SER A 17 5.51 -2.20 -45.32
CA SER A 17 4.74 -3.12 -46.16
C SER A 17 3.64 -3.85 -45.38
N LEU A 18 3.62 -3.77 -44.04
CA LEU A 18 2.59 -4.41 -43.22
C LEU A 18 1.19 -3.82 -43.50
N PRO A 19 0.14 -4.67 -43.51
CA PRO A 19 -1.26 -4.22 -43.46
C PRO A 19 -1.54 -3.33 -42.24
N VAL A 20 -2.54 -2.46 -42.36
CA VAL A 20 -2.89 -1.50 -41.30
C VAL A 20 -3.39 -2.20 -40.04
N GLU A 21 -3.98 -3.38 -40.19
CA GLU A 21 -4.47 -4.24 -39.10
C GLU A 21 -3.31 -4.75 -38.25
N LEU A 22 -2.24 -5.24 -38.89
CA LEU A 22 -1.05 -5.71 -38.16
C LEU A 22 -0.30 -4.55 -37.49
N LEU A 23 -0.20 -3.39 -38.17
CA LEU A 23 0.37 -2.19 -37.55
C LEU A 23 -0.44 -1.74 -36.34
N SER A 24 -1.77 -1.76 -36.44
CA SER A 24 -2.67 -1.42 -35.34
C SER A 24 -2.49 -2.34 -34.14
N GLU A 25 -2.37 -3.65 -34.39
CA GLU A 25 -2.15 -4.64 -33.33
C GLU A 25 -0.80 -4.42 -32.64
N ILE A 26 0.26 -4.21 -33.43
CA ILE A 26 1.59 -3.88 -32.90
C ILE A 26 1.52 -2.63 -32.03
N PHE A 27 0.84 -1.57 -32.48
CA PHE A 27 0.72 -0.34 -31.70
C PHE A 27 -0.07 -0.53 -30.40
N THR A 28 -1.10 -1.39 -30.42
CA THR A 28 -1.87 -1.75 -29.23
C THR A 28 -0.98 -2.49 -28.24
N LEU A 29 -0.20 -3.46 -28.70
CA LEU A 29 0.76 -4.18 -27.86
C LEU A 29 1.86 -3.27 -27.32
N CYS A 30 2.37 -2.33 -28.11
CA CYS A 30 3.35 -1.34 -27.63
C CYS A 30 2.75 -0.46 -26.51
N ALA A 31 1.50 -0.03 -26.65
CA ALA A 31 0.82 0.77 -25.63
C ALA A 31 0.53 -0.03 -24.36
N LEU A 32 0.21 -1.33 -24.49
CA LEU A 32 0.00 -2.25 -23.36
C LEU A 32 1.30 -2.58 -22.63
N ALA A 33 2.35 -2.94 -23.35
CA ALA A 33 3.65 -3.29 -22.76
C ALA A 33 4.27 -2.12 -21.99
N ALA A 34 4.04 -0.88 -22.42
CA ALA A 34 4.47 0.32 -21.70
C ALA A 34 3.73 0.56 -20.37
N GLY A 35 2.64 -0.16 -20.11
CA GLY A 35 1.86 -0.08 -18.87
C GLY A 35 1.88 -1.34 -18.02
N GLU A 36 2.56 -2.42 -18.45
CA GLU A 36 2.68 -3.62 -17.62
C GLU A 36 3.69 -3.38 -16.48
N PRO A 37 3.30 -3.61 -15.21
CA PRO A 37 4.24 -3.54 -14.11
C PRO A 37 5.30 -4.63 -14.26
N SER A 38 6.51 -4.35 -13.77
CA SER A 38 7.62 -5.31 -13.79
C SER A 38 7.17 -6.68 -13.24
N PRO A 39 7.52 -7.80 -13.90
CA PRO A 39 7.02 -9.14 -13.59
C PRO A 39 7.47 -9.70 -12.23
N SER A 40 8.25 -8.96 -11.44
CA SER A 40 8.84 -9.43 -10.18
C SER A 40 7.87 -9.49 -8.99
N SER A 41 6.64 -8.96 -9.11
CA SER A 41 5.67 -9.00 -8.02
C SER A 41 4.61 -10.09 -8.20
N ASP A 42 4.52 -11.01 -7.24
CA ASP A 42 3.44 -12.00 -7.12
C ASP A 42 2.03 -11.37 -7.06
N ASP A 43 1.96 -10.05 -6.95
CA ASP A 43 0.75 -9.25 -6.93
C ASP A 43 0.18 -8.89 -8.31
N ALA A 44 0.89 -9.20 -9.40
CA ALA A 44 0.48 -8.87 -10.76
C ALA A 44 -0.90 -9.44 -11.16
N GLU A 45 -1.34 -10.56 -10.57
CA GLU A 45 -2.64 -11.18 -10.90
C GLU A 45 -3.85 -10.29 -10.54
N TYR A 46 -3.69 -9.35 -9.59
CA TYR A 46 -4.79 -8.57 -9.04
C TYR A 46 -4.72 -7.08 -9.36
N SER A 47 -3.67 -6.62 -10.03
CA SER A 47 -3.49 -5.21 -10.36
C SER A 47 -4.25 -4.89 -11.66
N PRO A 48 -5.13 -3.88 -11.66
CA PRO A 48 -5.74 -3.38 -12.89
C PRO A 48 -4.63 -2.82 -13.80
N PRO A 49 -4.82 -2.79 -15.14
CA PRO A 49 -3.88 -2.16 -16.04
C PRO A 49 -3.64 -0.71 -15.60
N ILE A 50 -2.40 -0.38 -15.29
CA ILE A 50 -2.00 0.93 -14.81
C ILE A 50 -1.76 1.82 -16.04
N VAL A 51 -2.45 2.96 -16.10
CA VAL A 51 -2.14 3.99 -17.08
C VAL A 51 -0.90 4.73 -16.60
N THR A 52 0.21 4.55 -17.30
CA THR A 52 1.49 5.23 -17.05
C THR A 52 1.68 6.39 -18.03
N THR A 53 2.54 7.34 -17.67
CA THR A 53 3.02 8.40 -18.59
C THR A 53 3.65 7.79 -19.85
N ASP A 54 4.35 6.65 -19.71
CA ASP A 54 4.99 5.94 -20.83
C ASP A 54 3.99 5.36 -21.82
N SER A 55 2.85 4.85 -21.36
CA SER A 55 1.78 4.39 -22.25
C SER A 55 1.26 5.50 -23.17
N LEU A 56 1.20 6.75 -22.67
CA LEU A 56 0.86 7.91 -23.49
C LEU A 56 1.98 8.32 -24.44
N ARG A 57 3.22 8.37 -23.93
CA ARG A 57 4.41 8.71 -24.72
C ARG A 57 4.54 7.78 -25.90
N ALA A 58 4.32 6.47 -25.71
CA ALA A 58 4.29 5.48 -26.79
C ALA A 58 3.32 5.88 -27.91
N THR A 59 2.08 6.24 -27.58
CA THR A 59 1.07 6.65 -28.57
C THR A 59 1.49 7.91 -29.36
N LEU A 60 2.05 8.90 -28.66
CA LEU A 60 2.54 10.13 -29.28
C LEU A 60 3.75 9.87 -30.18
N LEU A 61 4.71 9.07 -29.72
CA LEU A 61 5.90 8.65 -30.48
C LEU A 61 5.50 7.87 -31.74
N LEU A 62 4.59 6.92 -31.63
CA LEU A 62 4.08 6.17 -32.79
C LEU A 62 3.45 7.10 -33.84
N SER A 63 2.75 8.14 -33.39
CA SER A 63 2.14 9.14 -34.28
C SER A 63 3.14 10.11 -34.93
N SER A 64 4.37 10.18 -34.43
CA SER A 64 5.42 11.09 -34.93
C SER A 64 6.31 10.45 -36.00
N VAL A 65 6.35 9.11 -36.10
CA VAL A 65 7.27 8.37 -37.00
C VAL A 65 7.10 8.71 -38.49
N ASN A 66 5.92 8.48 -39.07
CA ASN A 66 5.63 8.81 -40.47
C ASN A 66 4.11 8.99 -40.69
N ARG A 67 3.71 9.46 -41.89
CA ARG A 67 2.29 9.70 -42.21
C ARG A 67 1.41 8.45 -42.08
N LYS A 68 1.87 7.29 -42.58
CA LYS A 68 1.11 6.02 -42.48
C LYS A 68 0.87 5.64 -41.02
N TRP A 69 1.89 5.74 -40.17
CA TRP A 69 1.78 5.41 -38.75
C TRP A 69 0.85 6.37 -38.04
N ARG A 70 0.99 7.68 -38.29
CA ARG A 70 0.08 8.70 -37.78
C ARG A 70 -1.36 8.41 -38.17
N ASP A 71 -1.61 8.08 -39.44
CA ASP A 71 -2.95 7.78 -39.93
C ASP A 71 -3.51 6.54 -39.22
N VAL A 72 -2.72 5.48 -39.05
CA VAL A 72 -3.13 4.29 -38.27
C VAL A 72 -3.46 4.69 -36.83
N VAL A 73 -2.57 5.38 -36.11
CA VAL A 73 -2.79 5.77 -34.72
C VAL A 73 -4.04 6.66 -34.56
N LEU A 74 -4.25 7.64 -35.45
CA LEU A 74 -5.40 8.54 -35.38
C LEU A 74 -6.75 7.83 -35.66
N HIS A 75 -6.73 6.69 -36.36
CA HIS A 75 -7.94 5.91 -36.66
C HIS A 75 -8.22 4.79 -35.65
N GLN A 76 -7.38 4.60 -34.63
CA GLN A 76 -7.50 3.57 -33.59
C GLN A 76 -7.94 4.17 -32.26
N PRO A 77 -9.25 4.19 -31.93
CA PRO A 77 -9.75 4.89 -30.75
C PRO A 77 -9.25 4.32 -29.41
N ASN A 78 -8.90 3.03 -29.36
CA ASN A 78 -8.33 2.36 -28.19
C ASN A 78 -6.92 2.83 -27.85
N LEU A 79 -6.16 3.43 -28.78
CA LEU A 79 -4.88 4.05 -28.45
C LEU A 79 -5.04 5.39 -27.73
N TRP A 80 -6.24 5.99 -27.80
CA TRP A 80 -6.56 7.28 -27.19
C TRP A 80 -7.45 7.15 -25.95
N SER A 81 -7.75 5.93 -25.49
CA SER A 81 -8.59 5.68 -24.31
C SER A 81 -7.86 5.89 -22.99
N ASN A 82 -6.52 5.91 -22.99
CA ASN A 82 -5.74 6.20 -21.81
C ASN A 82 -5.53 7.72 -21.73
N LEU A 83 -5.95 8.32 -20.62
CA LEU A 83 -5.75 9.73 -20.32
C LEU A 83 -4.86 9.81 -19.09
N CYS A 84 -3.71 10.45 -19.22
CA CYS A 84 -2.86 10.81 -18.09
C CYS A 84 -2.71 12.33 -18.05
N ILE A 85 -2.95 12.86 -16.85
CA ILE A 85 -3.11 14.28 -16.57
C ILE A 85 -2.16 14.59 -15.42
N THR A 86 -1.09 15.30 -15.71
CA THR A 86 -0.01 15.60 -14.76
C THR A 86 0.13 17.12 -14.59
N ALA A 87 0.98 17.54 -13.65
CA ALA A 87 1.33 18.93 -13.45
C ALA A 87 2.00 19.58 -14.68
N GLU A 88 2.63 18.80 -15.57
CA GLU A 88 3.22 19.27 -16.84
C GLU A 88 2.21 19.97 -17.78
N LEU A 89 0.90 19.70 -17.62
CA LEU A 89 -0.15 20.37 -18.40
C LEU A 89 -0.47 21.79 -17.92
N ILE A 90 0.18 22.24 -16.84
CA ILE A 90 0.03 23.58 -16.25
C ILE A 90 1.18 24.44 -16.76
N SER A 91 0.86 25.47 -17.55
CA SER A 91 1.87 26.45 -17.97
C SER A 91 1.96 27.57 -16.95
N GLN A 92 3.18 27.80 -16.45
CA GLN A 92 3.51 29.05 -15.76
C GLN A 92 3.84 30.08 -16.85
N THR A 93 3.18 31.23 -16.81
CA THR A 93 3.55 32.35 -17.68
C THR A 93 4.62 33.14 -16.95
N ASP A 94 5.88 32.90 -17.30
CA ASP A 94 6.99 33.67 -16.80
C ASP A 94 6.89 35.08 -17.40
N ASP A 95 6.26 36.00 -16.65
CA ASP A 95 6.28 37.43 -16.96
C ASP A 95 7.69 37.98 -16.65
N GLU A 96 8.70 37.54 -17.43
CA GLU A 96 10.12 37.87 -17.24
C GLU A 96 10.47 39.36 -17.45
N ASP A 97 9.54 40.19 -17.92
CA ASP A 97 9.82 41.60 -18.24
C ASP A 97 9.66 42.59 -17.05
N GLY A 98 9.53 42.10 -15.81
CA GLY A 98 9.15 42.89 -14.64
C GLY A 98 10.27 43.26 -13.65
N ILE A 99 11.37 43.90 -14.08
CA ILE A 99 12.57 44.20 -13.26
C ILE A 99 12.32 45.01 -11.95
N PHE A 100 11.12 45.54 -11.64
CA PHE A 100 10.91 46.37 -10.44
C PHE A 100 9.55 46.26 -9.69
N ALA A 101 8.75 45.21 -9.89
CA ALA A 101 7.46 45.12 -9.20
C ALA A 101 7.57 44.49 -7.80
N SER A 102 7.58 45.32 -6.75
CA SER A 102 7.67 44.93 -5.33
C SER A 102 6.36 44.42 -4.71
N SER A 103 5.43 43.90 -5.52
CA SER A 103 4.16 43.35 -5.03
C SER A 103 4.12 41.84 -5.28
N PRO A 104 3.77 41.02 -4.27
CA PRO A 104 3.49 39.60 -4.46
C PRO A 104 2.24 39.44 -5.34
N GLN A 105 2.45 39.45 -6.65
CA GLN A 105 1.39 39.33 -7.63
C GLN A 105 1.13 37.84 -7.84
N LYS A 106 -0.12 37.43 -7.62
CA LYS A 106 -0.58 36.04 -7.73
C LYS A 106 -0.36 35.55 -9.16
N SER A 107 0.68 34.75 -9.40
CA SER A 107 0.94 34.11 -10.69
C SER A 107 -0.28 33.29 -11.09
N SER A 108 -0.95 33.66 -12.18
CA SER A 108 -2.09 32.91 -12.68
C SER A 108 -1.58 31.72 -13.50
N SER A 109 -1.54 30.54 -12.89
CA SER A 109 -1.29 29.29 -13.61
C SER A 109 -2.47 29.00 -14.56
N ARG A 110 -2.16 28.52 -15.77
CA ARG A 110 -3.18 28.14 -16.76
C ARG A 110 -3.06 26.66 -17.10
N PHE A 111 -4.20 25.96 -17.05
CA PHE A 111 -4.31 24.56 -17.41
C PHE A 111 -4.55 24.37 -18.91
N ASN A 112 -3.70 23.59 -19.60
CA ASN A 112 -3.84 23.31 -21.02
C ASN A 112 -4.77 22.10 -21.27
N ALA A 113 -6.06 22.36 -21.46
CA ALA A 113 -7.07 21.34 -21.74
C ALA A 113 -6.99 20.71 -23.15
N SER A 114 -6.17 21.24 -24.06
CA SER A 114 -6.18 20.86 -25.48
C SER A 114 -5.87 19.39 -25.70
N TYR A 115 -4.94 18.85 -24.91
CA TYR A 115 -4.55 17.44 -24.97
C TYR A 115 -5.70 16.51 -24.56
N ILE A 116 -6.32 16.76 -23.40
CA ILE A 116 -7.45 15.97 -22.89
C ILE A 116 -8.59 15.96 -23.91
N ILE A 117 -8.95 17.13 -24.45
CA ILE A 117 -10.01 17.26 -25.45
C ILE A 117 -9.70 16.43 -26.69
N ALA A 118 -8.45 16.47 -27.18
CA ALA A 118 -8.04 15.67 -28.34
C ALA A 118 -8.14 14.16 -28.07
N CYS A 119 -7.71 13.69 -26.89
CA CYS A 119 -7.83 12.28 -26.50
C CYS A 119 -9.30 11.84 -26.36
N LEU A 120 -10.14 12.65 -25.71
CA LEU A 120 -11.57 12.37 -25.55
C LEU A 120 -12.31 12.28 -26.90
N GLN A 121 -11.99 13.17 -27.84
CA GLN A 121 -12.54 13.15 -29.19
C GLN A 121 -12.09 11.91 -29.98
N ARG A 122 -10.80 11.55 -29.90
CA ARG A 122 -10.21 10.43 -30.65
C ARG A 122 -10.63 9.06 -30.11
N SER A 123 -10.85 8.93 -28.81
CA SER A 123 -11.32 7.69 -28.16
C SER A 123 -12.78 7.32 -28.47
N ARG A 124 -13.59 8.24 -29.01
CA ARG A 124 -14.96 7.99 -29.51
C ARG A 124 -15.92 7.36 -28.49
N GLN A 125 -16.09 6.04 -28.50
CA GLN A 125 -17.00 5.31 -27.60
C GLN A 125 -16.25 4.21 -26.83
N CYS A 126 -14.92 4.18 -26.94
CA CYS A 126 -14.11 3.25 -26.18
C CYS A 126 -14.18 3.59 -24.68
N PRO A 127 -14.10 2.57 -23.80
CA PRO A 127 -13.87 2.78 -22.38
C PRO A 127 -12.65 3.67 -22.16
N ILE A 128 -12.68 4.55 -21.16
CA ILE A 128 -11.58 5.45 -20.82
C ILE A 128 -10.91 4.98 -19.54
N ASN A 129 -9.58 4.93 -19.55
CA ASN A 129 -8.77 4.77 -18.36
C ASN A 129 -8.16 6.13 -18.00
N ILE A 130 -8.46 6.63 -16.81
CA ILE A 130 -8.12 7.98 -16.38
C ILE A 130 -7.08 7.89 -15.26
N PHE A 131 -5.97 8.59 -15.44
CA PHE A 131 -4.92 8.76 -14.45
C PHE A 131 -4.68 10.27 -14.24
N ILE A 132 -4.96 10.75 -13.04
CA ILE A 132 -4.70 12.14 -12.65
C ILE A 132 -3.60 12.11 -11.59
N ASP A 133 -2.43 12.61 -11.95
CA ASP A 133 -1.32 12.80 -11.03
C ASP A 133 -1.18 14.29 -10.71
N ALA A 134 -1.78 14.68 -9.60
CA ALA A 134 -1.73 16.03 -9.05
C ALA A 134 -0.76 16.11 -7.87
N ARG A 135 0.24 15.22 -7.85
CA ARG A 135 1.39 15.33 -6.94
C ARG A 135 2.34 16.42 -7.44
N ASP A 136 3.04 17.00 -6.49
CA ASP A 136 4.08 17.98 -6.67
C ASP A 136 5.44 17.25 -6.72
N GLU A 137 6.26 17.55 -7.71
CA GLU A 137 7.56 16.90 -7.90
C GLU A 137 8.51 17.20 -6.73
N GLU A 138 8.33 18.34 -6.08
CA GLU A 138 9.09 18.77 -4.90
C GLU A 138 8.48 18.24 -3.59
N TRP A 139 7.44 17.40 -3.67
CA TRP A 139 6.71 16.87 -2.52
C TRP A 139 6.19 17.97 -1.59
N ASN A 140 5.72 19.07 -2.17
CA ASN A 140 5.16 20.20 -1.44
C ASN A 140 3.81 19.83 -0.79
N PHE A 141 3.88 19.41 0.46
CA PHE A 141 2.72 19.06 1.28
C PHE A 141 2.04 20.25 1.94
N THR A 142 2.43 21.49 1.59
CA THR A 142 1.87 22.69 2.22
C THR A 142 0.38 22.79 1.93
N GLU A 143 -0.41 22.66 2.99
CA GLU A 143 -1.86 22.74 2.91
C GLU A 143 -2.40 23.69 3.97
N PRO A 144 -3.26 24.66 3.60
CA PRO A 144 -3.76 25.61 4.60
C PRO A 144 -4.65 24.90 5.64
N ASP A 145 -4.39 25.17 6.92
CA ASP A 145 -4.96 24.54 8.12
C ASP A 145 -4.41 23.13 8.46
N VAL A 146 -3.29 22.72 7.86
CA VAL A 146 -2.60 21.45 8.16
C VAL A 146 -1.21 21.75 8.70
N GLY A 147 -0.86 21.18 9.86
CA GLY A 147 0.46 21.36 10.48
C GLY A 147 0.61 22.61 11.38
N ILE A 148 1.85 22.87 11.81
CA ILE A 148 2.23 24.05 12.60
C ILE A 148 2.66 25.13 11.60
N ASP A 149 2.07 26.32 11.69
CA ASP A 149 2.45 27.47 10.86
C ASP A 149 3.85 27.93 11.27
N PHE A 150 4.87 27.49 10.53
CA PHE A 150 6.27 27.85 10.78
C PHE A 150 6.62 29.26 10.27
N GLY A 151 5.65 30.02 9.74
CA GLY A 151 5.88 31.36 9.21
C GLY A 151 6.69 31.39 7.91
N GLU A 152 7.20 30.24 7.44
CA GLU A 152 7.76 30.11 6.10
C GLU A 152 6.62 30.05 5.08
N VAL A 153 6.63 31.03 4.18
CA VAL A 153 5.67 31.11 3.08
C VAL A 153 6.14 30.12 2.01
N HIS A 154 5.78 28.86 2.15
CA HIS A 154 5.98 27.90 1.07
C HIS A 154 5.13 28.29 -0.14
N PRO A 155 5.64 28.07 -1.37
CA PRO A 155 4.86 28.29 -2.56
C PRO A 155 3.59 27.41 -2.52
N PRO A 156 2.48 27.86 -3.11
CA PRO A 156 1.31 26.99 -3.25
C PRO A 156 1.65 25.80 -4.16
N PRO A 157 0.99 24.64 -3.97
CA PRO A 157 1.22 23.48 -4.83
C PRO A 157 0.88 23.81 -6.29
N LEU A 158 1.67 23.27 -7.23
CA LEU A 158 1.51 23.56 -8.65
C LEU A 158 0.11 23.16 -9.16
N PHE A 159 -0.37 21.99 -8.73
CA PHE A 159 -1.70 21.48 -9.09
C PHE A 159 -2.79 21.93 -8.11
N SER A 160 -3.50 23.01 -8.45
CA SER A 160 -4.56 23.59 -7.62
C SER A 160 -5.92 22.87 -7.72
N SER A 161 -6.84 23.19 -6.81
CA SER A 161 -8.25 22.78 -6.88
C SER A 161 -8.97 23.31 -8.13
N GLU A 162 -8.61 24.49 -8.64
CA GLU A 162 -9.18 25.05 -9.87
C GLU A 162 -8.79 24.20 -11.10
N HIS A 163 -7.55 23.73 -11.15
CA HIS A 163 -7.09 22.80 -12.17
C HIS A 163 -7.88 21.50 -12.11
N MET A 164 -8.06 20.93 -10.91
CA MET A 164 -8.87 19.72 -10.73
C MET A 164 -10.32 19.92 -11.19
N SER A 165 -10.93 21.05 -10.83
CA SER A 165 -12.29 21.40 -11.27
C SER A 165 -12.40 21.42 -12.80
N THR A 166 -11.42 22.06 -13.47
CA THR A 166 -11.34 22.10 -14.94
C THR A 166 -11.23 20.69 -15.52
N VAL A 167 -10.31 19.87 -15.00
CA VAL A 167 -10.11 18.49 -15.43
C VAL A 167 -11.39 17.66 -15.30
N VAL A 168 -12.00 17.65 -14.12
CA VAL A 168 -13.19 16.83 -13.84
C VAL A 168 -14.38 17.29 -14.70
N SER A 169 -14.53 18.60 -14.94
CA SER A 169 -15.58 19.13 -15.82
C SER A 169 -15.48 18.62 -17.26
N LEU A 170 -14.27 18.36 -17.76
CA LEU A 170 -14.03 17.78 -19.09
C LEU A 170 -14.32 16.28 -19.13
N LEU A 171 -14.10 15.56 -18.02
CA LEU A 171 -14.23 14.11 -17.94
C LEU A 171 -15.66 13.64 -17.66
N LEU A 172 -16.42 14.38 -16.85
CA LEU A 172 -17.77 14.01 -16.40
C LEU A 172 -18.78 13.70 -17.53
N PRO A 173 -18.80 14.41 -18.67
CA PRO A 173 -19.67 14.05 -19.80
C PRO A 173 -19.44 12.62 -20.32
N HIS A 174 -18.31 12.01 -19.99
CA HIS A 174 -17.91 10.68 -20.41
C HIS A 174 -18.01 9.62 -19.31
N LEU A 175 -18.64 9.92 -18.16
CA LEU A 175 -18.75 9.01 -17.01
C LEU A 175 -19.26 7.61 -17.37
N SER A 176 -20.21 7.52 -18.31
CA SER A 176 -20.80 6.26 -18.78
C SER A 176 -19.80 5.30 -19.42
N ARG A 177 -18.64 5.80 -19.85
CA ARG A 177 -17.56 5.02 -20.46
C ARG A 177 -16.27 5.00 -19.63
N TRP A 178 -16.28 5.42 -18.36
CA TRP A 178 -15.09 5.27 -17.51
C TRP A 178 -14.85 3.78 -17.21
N GLY A 179 -13.65 3.29 -17.52
CA GLY A 179 -13.17 1.93 -17.25
C GLY A 179 -12.31 1.86 -15.99
N SER A 180 -11.38 2.81 -15.82
CA SER A 180 -10.62 2.98 -14.59
C SER A 180 -10.44 4.46 -14.24
N LEU A 181 -10.33 4.75 -12.95
CA LEU A 181 -10.06 6.09 -12.42
C LEU A 181 -8.98 6.00 -11.33
N THR A 182 -7.85 6.63 -11.57
CA THR A 182 -6.79 6.83 -10.58
C THR A 182 -6.57 8.32 -10.36
N VAL A 183 -6.62 8.76 -9.10
CA VAL A 183 -6.37 10.15 -8.69
C VAL A 183 -5.35 10.15 -7.56
N LEU A 184 -4.20 10.76 -7.81
CA LEU A 184 -3.11 10.95 -6.84
C LEU A 184 -2.98 12.43 -6.53
N THR A 185 -2.96 12.80 -5.25
CA THR A 185 -2.86 14.20 -4.79
C THR A 185 -2.01 14.28 -3.54
N ASP A 186 -1.16 15.29 -3.38
CA ASP A 186 -0.43 15.50 -2.13
C ASP A 186 -1.27 16.19 -1.05
N THR A 187 -2.09 17.15 -1.47
CA THR A 187 -3.00 17.91 -0.59
C THR A 187 -4.44 17.45 -0.77
N TRP A 188 -5.29 17.70 0.24
CA TRP A 188 -6.69 17.28 0.17
C TRP A 188 -7.55 18.17 -0.74
N ALA A 189 -7.21 19.44 -0.92
CA ALA A 189 -8.05 20.37 -1.68
C ALA A 189 -8.37 19.94 -3.13
N PRO A 190 -7.42 19.45 -3.96
CA PRO A 190 -7.74 18.87 -5.26
C PRO A 190 -8.62 17.62 -5.13
N MET A 191 -8.30 16.67 -4.24
CA MET A 191 -9.10 15.45 -4.03
C MET A 191 -10.55 15.78 -3.65
N HIS A 192 -10.74 16.68 -2.68
CA HIS A 192 -12.05 17.18 -2.27
C HIS A 192 -12.84 17.75 -3.46
N THR A 193 -12.18 18.53 -4.31
CA THR A 193 -12.79 19.13 -5.50
C THR A 193 -13.25 18.06 -6.49
N ALA A 194 -12.43 17.03 -6.71
CA ALA A 194 -12.80 15.90 -7.55
C ALA A 194 -14.02 15.16 -6.99
N LEU A 195 -13.99 14.78 -5.71
CA LEU A 195 -15.09 14.05 -5.05
C LEU A 195 -16.40 14.84 -5.08
N THR A 196 -16.34 16.14 -4.80
CA THR A 196 -17.52 17.03 -4.82
C THR A 196 -18.19 17.08 -6.19
N ALA A 197 -17.39 17.07 -7.27
CA ALA A 197 -17.92 17.10 -8.64
C ALA A 197 -18.37 15.72 -9.13
N ILE A 198 -17.68 14.65 -8.74
CA ILE A 198 -17.93 13.28 -9.20
C ILE A 198 -19.13 12.65 -8.50
N ASN A 199 -19.24 12.77 -7.18
CA ASN A 199 -20.27 12.08 -6.39
C ASN A 199 -21.71 12.31 -6.91
N PRO A 200 -22.16 13.55 -7.20
CA PRO A 200 -23.52 13.77 -7.71
C PRO A 200 -23.78 13.03 -9.02
N HIS A 201 -22.81 12.98 -9.93
CA HIS A 201 -22.95 12.33 -11.23
C HIS A 201 -22.94 10.81 -11.11
N ILE A 202 -22.05 10.26 -10.27
CA ILE A 202 -22.06 8.82 -9.98
C ILE A 202 -23.38 8.41 -9.33
N ASN A 203 -23.87 9.17 -8.34
CA ASN A 203 -25.12 8.85 -7.67
C ASN A 203 -26.34 8.94 -8.60
N ALA A 204 -26.35 9.91 -9.53
CA ALA A 204 -27.46 10.13 -10.47
C ALA A 204 -27.45 9.16 -11.67
N PHE A 205 -26.28 8.88 -12.24
CA PHE A 205 -26.15 8.17 -13.52
C PHE A 205 -25.45 6.81 -13.42
N GLY A 206 -24.78 6.55 -12.30
CA GLY A 206 -23.87 5.42 -12.15
C GLY A 206 -22.59 5.56 -12.99
N ALA A 207 -21.69 4.59 -12.84
CA ALA A 207 -20.50 4.41 -13.65
C ALA A 207 -20.49 2.96 -14.17
N PRO A 208 -21.23 2.66 -15.25
CA PRO A 208 -21.57 1.29 -15.64
C PRO A 208 -20.39 0.46 -16.14
N LEU A 209 -19.33 1.10 -16.63
CA LEU A 209 -18.11 0.43 -17.11
C LEU A 209 -16.94 0.48 -16.12
N LEU A 210 -17.10 1.13 -14.96
CA LEU A 210 -16.00 1.39 -14.04
C LEU A 210 -15.62 0.11 -13.31
N GLU A 211 -14.42 -0.41 -13.61
CA GLU A 211 -13.89 -1.65 -13.05
C GLU A 211 -12.86 -1.41 -11.95
N SER A 212 -12.16 -0.27 -12.00
CA SER A 212 -11.11 0.08 -11.04
C SER A 212 -11.20 1.54 -10.58
N VAL A 213 -11.05 1.76 -9.28
CA VAL A 213 -10.94 3.08 -8.67
C VAL A 213 -9.78 3.09 -7.68
N THR A 214 -8.85 4.03 -7.86
CA THR A 214 -7.74 4.29 -6.95
C THR A 214 -7.74 5.78 -6.59
N LEU A 215 -7.97 6.10 -5.32
CA LEU A 215 -7.96 7.47 -4.82
C LEU A 215 -6.94 7.55 -3.70
N MET A 216 -5.90 8.37 -3.88
CA MET A 216 -4.77 8.45 -2.95
C MET A 216 -4.44 9.90 -2.62
N ARG A 217 -4.46 10.20 -1.32
CA ARG A 217 -3.75 11.33 -0.75
C ARG A 217 -2.36 10.86 -0.34
N CYS A 218 -1.33 11.31 -1.05
CA CYS A 218 0.03 10.79 -0.95
C CYS A 218 0.81 11.33 0.27
N ASN A 219 0.27 12.33 0.98
CA ASN A 219 0.77 12.72 2.28
C ASN A 219 0.28 11.75 3.37
N ASP A 220 1.07 10.74 3.71
CA ASP A 220 0.70 9.77 4.76
C ASP A 220 0.77 10.34 6.18
N PHE A 221 1.50 11.43 6.41
CA PHE A 221 1.68 12.01 7.75
C PHE A 221 0.34 12.41 8.39
N VAL A 222 -0.59 12.90 7.57
CA VAL A 222 -1.94 13.28 8.02
C VAL A 222 -2.73 12.09 8.55
N SER A 223 -2.39 10.87 8.17
CA SER A 223 -3.07 9.66 8.63
C SER A 223 -2.82 9.35 10.10
N PHE A 224 -1.71 9.84 10.67
CA PHE A 224 -1.38 9.68 12.09
C PHE A 224 -2.07 10.71 12.98
N SER A 225 -2.73 11.71 12.39
CA SER A 225 -3.56 12.65 13.13
C SER A 225 -4.79 11.96 13.71
N THR A 226 -5.22 12.39 14.90
CA THR A 226 -6.47 11.93 15.50
C THR A 226 -7.71 12.49 14.80
N GLN A 227 -7.55 13.58 14.07
CA GLN A 227 -8.62 14.28 13.37
C GLN A 227 -8.23 14.54 11.93
N PHE A 228 -9.25 14.61 11.08
CA PHE A 228 -9.14 14.92 9.68
C PHE A 228 -8.60 16.33 9.49
N GLN A 229 -7.58 16.45 8.64
CA GLN A 229 -6.97 17.72 8.27
C GLN A 229 -6.97 17.85 6.74
N PRO A 230 -7.40 19.00 6.19
CA PRO A 230 -7.95 20.16 6.88
C PRO A 230 -9.40 19.95 7.33
N ARG A 231 -9.72 20.29 8.58
CA ARG A 231 -11.02 19.99 9.22
C ARG A 231 -12.23 20.47 8.42
N ARG A 232 -12.11 21.65 7.79
CA ARG A 232 -13.20 22.28 7.01
C ARG A 232 -13.60 21.48 5.77
N LEU A 233 -12.73 20.61 5.27
CA LEU A 233 -12.96 19.82 4.05
C LEU A 233 -13.31 18.36 4.34
N LYS A 234 -13.63 18.02 5.60
CA LYS A 234 -13.97 16.65 6.02
C LYS A 234 -15.22 16.07 5.34
N ASN A 235 -16.20 16.89 4.95
CA ASN A 235 -17.54 16.39 4.60
C ASN A 235 -17.62 15.69 3.22
N SER A 236 -16.63 15.85 2.35
CA SER A 236 -16.65 15.28 1.00
C SER A 236 -16.05 13.88 0.99
N ALA A 237 -16.84 12.91 1.43
CA ALA A 237 -16.47 11.50 1.39
C ALA A 237 -16.85 10.88 0.02
N PHE A 238 -16.07 9.90 -0.46
CA PHE A 238 -16.43 9.15 -1.68
C PHE A 238 -17.81 8.49 -1.52
N LEU A 239 -18.67 8.61 -2.55
CA LEU A 239 -20.07 8.15 -2.57
C LEU A 239 -20.97 8.77 -1.50
N SER A 240 -20.60 9.91 -0.93
CA SER A 240 -21.50 10.68 -0.06
C SER A 240 -22.77 11.06 -0.82
N ARG A 241 -23.93 10.81 -0.21
CA ARG A 241 -25.25 11.15 -0.75
C ARG A 241 -25.85 12.31 0.03
N ASP A 242 -26.48 13.23 -0.68
CA ASP A 242 -27.28 14.27 -0.02
C ASP A 242 -28.53 13.61 0.59
N ALA A 243 -28.83 13.92 1.86
CA ALA A 243 -29.87 13.26 2.64
C ALA A 243 -31.28 13.40 2.03
N THR A 244 -31.45 14.36 1.13
CA THR A 244 -32.73 14.64 0.46
C THR A 244 -33.03 13.72 -0.73
N ASP A 245 -32.05 12.98 -1.25
CA ASP A 245 -32.20 12.18 -2.47
C ASP A 245 -32.47 10.70 -2.17
N VAL A 246 -33.61 10.44 -1.54
CA VAL A 246 -34.13 9.09 -1.23
C VAL A 246 -34.85 8.50 -2.45
N SER A 247 -34.25 8.59 -3.63
CA SER A 247 -34.76 7.85 -4.78
C SER A 247 -34.50 6.35 -4.55
N GLU A 248 -35.56 5.60 -4.26
CA GLU A 248 -35.57 4.13 -4.13
C GLU A 248 -35.23 3.40 -5.44
N ALA A 249 -34.83 4.11 -6.48
CA ALA A 249 -34.54 3.55 -7.78
C ALA A 249 -33.38 2.54 -7.67
N GLY A 250 -33.70 1.26 -7.89
CA GLY A 250 -32.83 0.10 -7.75
C GLY A 250 -31.71 -0.01 -8.79
N TYR A 251 -31.12 1.12 -9.21
CA TYR A 251 -30.01 1.12 -10.15
C TYR A 251 -28.69 0.77 -9.44
N HIS A 252 -27.85 0.01 -10.14
CA HIS A 252 -26.52 -0.33 -9.70
C HIS A 252 -25.58 0.83 -10.02
N ILE A 253 -25.06 1.51 -8.99
CA ILE A 253 -24.18 2.68 -9.15
C ILE A 253 -22.84 2.25 -9.76
N LEU A 254 -22.27 1.13 -9.29
CA LEU A 254 -20.94 0.63 -9.66
C LEU A 254 -21.00 -0.86 -10.06
N PRO A 255 -21.72 -1.23 -11.14
CA PRO A 255 -22.05 -2.61 -11.43
C PRO A 255 -20.85 -3.47 -11.85
N ARG A 256 -19.73 -2.86 -12.24
CA ARG A 256 -18.53 -3.54 -12.72
C ARG A 256 -17.29 -3.38 -11.85
N LEU A 257 -17.42 -2.71 -10.71
CA LEU A 257 -16.27 -2.42 -9.84
C LEU A 257 -15.70 -3.72 -9.26
N LYS A 258 -14.41 -3.97 -9.55
CA LYS A 258 -13.63 -5.13 -9.10
C LYS A 258 -12.47 -4.72 -8.20
N HIS A 259 -11.90 -3.54 -8.41
CA HIS A 259 -10.74 -3.03 -7.68
C HIS A 259 -11.06 -1.67 -7.06
N LEU A 260 -10.87 -1.57 -5.75
CA LEU A 260 -11.03 -0.32 -5.00
C LEU A 260 -9.83 -0.12 -4.08
N CYS A 261 -9.12 1.00 -4.27
CA CYS A 261 -8.04 1.46 -3.42
C CYS A 261 -8.35 2.87 -2.91
N LEU A 262 -8.39 3.02 -1.59
CA LEU A 262 -8.61 4.29 -0.89
C LEU A 262 -7.47 4.50 0.12
N ARG A 263 -6.55 5.43 -0.18
CA ARG A 263 -5.43 5.79 0.71
C ARG A 263 -5.54 7.24 1.15
N GLY A 264 -5.80 7.47 2.44
CA GLY A 264 -6.03 8.83 2.96
C GLY A 264 -7.26 9.53 2.39
N VAL A 265 -8.16 8.77 1.74
CA VAL A 265 -9.41 9.25 1.13
C VAL A 265 -10.58 8.48 1.74
N HIS A 266 -11.35 9.14 2.59
CA HIS A 266 -12.48 8.50 3.25
C HIS A 266 -13.73 8.41 2.36
N ALA A 267 -14.61 7.47 2.71
CA ALA A 267 -15.86 7.22 2.02
C ALA A 267 -17.06 7.35 2.98
N ASP A 268 -18.25 7.53 2.40
CA ASP A 268 -19.47 7.18 3.12
C ASP A 268 -19.56 5.65 3.15
N TRP A 269 -19.05 5.06 4.25
CA TRP A 269 -18.89 3.62 4.40
C TRP A 269 -20.20 2.84 4.22
N ASN A 270 -21.35 3.42 4.63
CA ASN A 270 -22.67 2.80 4.47
C ASN A 270 -23.11 2.81 3.00
N SER A 271 -22.96 3.95 2.34
CA SER A 271 -23.26 4.08 0.91
C SER A 271 -22.35 3.20 0.06
N LEU A 272 -21.06 3.11 0.40
CA LEU A 272 -20.10 2.23 -0.24
C LEU A 272 -20.48 0.76 -0.08
N ALA A 273 -20.75 0.29 1.14
CA ALA A 273 -21.18 -1.08 1.38
C ALA A 273 -22.47 -1.41 0.61
N THR A 274 -23.43 -0.49 0.57
CA THR A 274 -24.68 -0.65 -0.19
C THR A 274 -24.44 -0.73 -1.70
N ALA A 275 -23.56 0.11 -2.24
CA ALA A 275 -23.21 0.10 -3.65
C ALA A 275 -22.52 -1.22 -4.05
N LEU A 276 -21.61 -1.72 -3.21
CA LEU A 276 -20.88 -2.96 -3.43
C LEU A 276 -21.78 -4.20 -3.29
N GLY A 277 -22.63 -4.25 -2.26
CA GLY A 277 -23.53 -5.39 -2.02
C GLY A 277 -24.60 -5.59 -3.09
N ARG A 278 -24.86 -4.55 -3.90
CA ARG A 278 -25.73 -4.64 -5.08
C ARG A 278 -24.96 -4.96 -6.36
N SER A 279 -23.64 -4.86 -6.39
CA SER A 279 -22.88 -5.00 -7.63
C SER A 279 -22.78 -6.46 -8.10
N PRO A 280 -23.13 -6.78 -9.36
CA PRO A 280 -23.02 -8.15 -9.88
C PRO A 280 -21.58 -8.59 -10.16
N ALA A 281 -20.64 -7.65 -10.42
CA ALA A 281 -19.27 -8.00 -10.78
C ALA A 281 -18.41 -8.49 -9.59
N ALA A 282 -18.92 -8.32 -8.36
CA ALA A 282 -18.31 -8.67 -7.08
C ALA A 282 -16.87 -8.13 -6.89
N LEU A 283 -16.66 -7.31 -5.86
CA LEU A 283 -15.34 -6.73 -5.58
C LEU A 283 -14.32 -7.83 -5.27
N SER A 284 -13.21 -7.87 -6.02
CA SER A 284 -12.13 -8.85 -5.85
C SER A 284 -10.91 -8.29 -5.11
N TYR A 285 -10.70 -6.98 -5.15
CA TYR A 285 -9.58 -6.29 -4.52
C TYR A 285 -10.08 -5.08 -3.73
N LEU A 286 -9.78 -5.05 -2.43
CA LEU A 286 -10.08 -3.93 -1.55
C LEU A 286 -8.84 -3.52 -0.78
N GLU A 287 -8.46 -2.25 -0.91
CA GLU A 287 -7.35 -1.64 -0.21
C GLU A 287 -7.80 -0.36 0.49
N LEU A 288 -7.60 -0.33 1.81
CA LEU A 288 -7.89 0.81 2.68
C LEU A 288 -6.62 1.16 3.46
N GLN A 289 -6.06 2.34 3.21
CA GLN A 289 -4.80 2.75 3.81
C GLN A 289 -4.83 4.20 4.31
N SER A 290 -3.94 4.50 5.27
CA SER A 290 -3.63 5.87 5.69
C SER A 290 -4.83 6.75 6.09
N HIS A 291 -5.85 6.19 6.75
CA HIS A 291 -6.94 7.00 7.31
C HIS A 291 -6.57 7.54 8.70
N CYS A 292 -6.89 8.81 8.97
CA CYS A 292 -6.88 9.33 10.33
C CYS A 292 -8.08 8.77 11.12
N ALA A 293 -7.95 8.76 12.45
CA ALA A 293 -8.88 8.02 13.32
C ALA A 293 -10.36 8.38 13.08
N ASP A 294 -10.66 9.66 12.92
CA ASP A 294 -12.00 10.23 12.87
C ASP A 294 -12.77 10.06 11.53
N VAL A 295 -12.15 9.45 10.53
CA VAL A 295 -12.79 9.09 9.25
C VAL A 295 -12.72 7.60 8.95
N ARG A 296 -12.16 6.80 9.86
CA ARG A 296 -12.20 5.34 9.77
C ARG A 296 -13.65 4.84 9.88
N PRO A 297 -13.96 3.68 9.31
CA PRO A 297 -15.27 3.06 9.52
C PRO A 297 -15.43 2.67 11.00
N SER A 298 -16.66 2.72 11.51
CA SER A 298 -17.00 1.99 12.73
C SER A 298 -16.89 0.47 12.54
N VAL A 299 -16.89 -0.29 13.63
CA VAL A 299 -16.88 -1.77 13.59
C VAL A 299 -18.05 -2.30 12.76
N GLU A 300 -19.26 -1.79 12.97
CA GLU A 300 -20.45 -2.18 12.22
C GLU A 300 -20.35 -1.84 10.73
N GLN A 301 -19.86 -0.64 10.40
CA GLN A 301 -19.66 -0.23 8.99
C GLN A 301 -18.63 -1.10 8.29
N PHE A 302 -17.51 -1.40 8.94
CA PHE A 302 -16.47 -2.25 8.39
C PHE A 302 -16.97 -3.70 8.20
N HIS A 303 -17.71 -4.23 9.18
CA HIS A 303 -18.37 -5.54 9.08
C HIS A 303 -19.35 -5.59 7.91
N GLN A 304 -20.19 -4.58 7.75
CA GLN A 304 -21.14 -4.48 6.64
C GLN A 304 -20.42 -4.38 5.29
N LEU A 305 -19.33 -3.61 5.21
CA LEU A 305 -18.51 -3.47 4.01
C LEU A 305 -17.95 -4.83 3.57
N LEU A 306 -17.34 -5.59 4.48
CA LEU A 306 -16.83 -6.93 4.20
C LEU A 306 -17.94 -7.93 3.86
N SER A 307 -19.07 -7.87 4.57
CA SER A 307 -20.23 -8.73 4.31
C SER A 307 -20.84 -8.48 2.91
N SER A 308 -20.61 -7.29 2.36
CA SER A 308 -21.06 -6.90 1.02
C SER A 308 -20.11 -7.36 -0.10
N THR A 309 -18.96 -7.97 0.24
CA THR A 309 -17.91 -8.37 -0.72
C THR A 309 -17.47 -9.83 -0.56
N PRO A 310 -18.38 -10.83 -0.64
CA PRO A 310 -18.04 -12.24 -0.38
C PRO A 310 -17.06 -12.88 -1.40
N ALA A 311 -16.85 -12.25 -2.56
CA ALA A 311 -15.91 -12.69 -3.59
C ALA A 311 -14.51 -12.06 -3.46
N LEU A 312 -14.24 -11.35 -2.36
CA LEU A 312 -12.98 -10.66 -2.14
C LEU A 312 -11.81 -11.65 -2.14
N ARG A 313 -10.78 -11.38 -2.94
CA ARG A 313 -9.58 -12.22 -3.09
C ARG A 313 -8.35 -11.65 -2.42
N LYS A 314 -8.23 -10.32 -2.40
CA LYS A 314 -7.15 -9.60 -1.74
C LYS A 314 -7.74 -8.46 -0.90
N LEU A 315 -7.31 -8.42 0.37
CA LEU A 315 -7.68 -7.40 1.34
C LEU A 315 -6.40 -6.76 1.89
N VAL A 316 -6.30 -5.44 1.77
CA VAL A 316 -5.20 -4.66 2.33
C VAL A 316 -5.78 -3.61 3.26
N VAL A 317 -5.40 -3.63 4.53
CA VAL A 317 -5.85 -2.67 5.54
C VAL A 317 -4.67 -2.21 6.38
N THR A 318 -4.23 -0.97 6.19
CA THR A 318 -3.07 -0.40 6.89
C THR A 318 -3.47 0.93 7.52
N GLY A 319 -3.57 0.99 8.85
CA GLY A 319 -4.01 2.20 9.58
C GLY A 319 -5.42 2.67 9.24
N SER A 320 -6.26 1.79 8.68
CA SER A 320 -7.62 2.09 8.18
C SER A 320 -8.65 1.06 8.62
N GLY A 321 -8.30 0.28 9.65
CA GLY A 321 -9.22 -0.66 10.27
C GLY A 321 -10.39 0.05 10.96
N PRO A 322 -11.32 -0.71 11.55
CA PRO A 322 -12.41 -0.12 12.29
C PRO A 322 -11.91 0.70 13.48
N GLU A 323 -12.53 1.85 13.73
CA GLU A 323 -12.24 2.66 14.90
C GLU A 323 -12.63 1.92 16.20
N LEU A 324 -11.68 1.82 17.13
CA LEU A 324 -11.91 1.28 18.47
C LEU A 324 -12.40 2.41 19.38
N PRO A 325 -13.63 2.34 19.92
CA PRO A 325 -14.08 3.29 20.93
C PRO A 325 -13.27 3.13 22.23
N ASP A 326 -12.92 4.24 22.88
CA ASP A 326 -12.06 4.25 24.07
C ASP A 326 -12.67 3.49 25.28
N ASP A 327 -14.00 3.45 25.38
CA ASP A 327 -14.73 2.95 26.58
C ASP A 327 -15.59 1.70 26.34
N ASP A 328 -15.80 1.28 25.08
CA ASP A 328 -16.70 0.18 24.77
C ASP A 328 -15.92 -1.09 24.41
N THR A 329 -16.13 -2.14 25.21
CA THR A 329 -15.77 -3.49 24.77
C THR A 329 -16.45 -3.73 23.43
N PRO A 330 -15.70 -3.98 22.34
CA PRO A 330 -16.29 -4.11 21.02
C PRO A 330 -17.38 -5.16 21.10
N ARG A 331 -18.55 -4.84 20.52
CA ARG A 331 -19.63 -5.80 20.41
C ARG A 331 -19.08 -7.06 19.76
N ASP A 332 -19.47 -8.22 20.29
CA ASP A 332 -19.14 -9.50 19.68
C ASP A 332 -19.87 -9.58 18.33
N CYS A 333 -19.24 -9.06 17.29
CA CYS A 333 -19.66 -9.24 15.91
C CYS A 333 -19.17 -10.61 15.44
N ASP A 334 -20.07 -11.38 14.82
CA ASP A 334 -19.68 -12.63 14.19
C ASP A 334 -18.67 -12.36 13.06
N PRO A 335 -17.61 -13.18 12.92
CA PRO A 335 -16.66 -13.05 11.82
C PRO A 335 -17.36 -13.09 10.46
N VAL A 336 -16.89 -12.28 9.50
CA VAL A 336 -17.41 -12.26 8.13
C VAL A 336 -16.77 -13.38 7.32
N HIS A 337 -17.61 -14.26 6.75
CA HIS A 337 -17.16 -15.39 5.94
C HIS A 337 -16.70 -14.93 4.54
N LEU A 338 -15.39 -15.02 4.29
CA LEU A 338 -14.72 -14.60 3.06
C LEU A 338 -13.97 -15.80 2.43
N PRO A 339 -14.70 -16.75 1.80
CA PRO A 339 -14.12 -18.01 1.35
C PRO A 339 -13.18 -17.85 0.14
N GLN A 340 -13.24 -16.73 -0.58
CA GLN A 340 -12.35 -16.47 -1.71
C GLN A 340 -11.12 -15.63 -1.34
N LEU A 341 -10.98 -15.21 -0.08
CA LEU A 341 -9.88 -14.36 0.36
C LEU A 341 -8.60 -15.19 0.48
N HIS A 342 -7.62 -14.87 -0.36
CA HIS A 342 -6.33 -15.57 -0.43
C HIS A 342 -5.19 -14.73 0.16
N ASN A 343 -5.23 -13.41 -0.04
CA ASN A 343 -4.16 -12.49 0.31
C ASN A 343 -4.67 -11.46 1.32
N ILE A 344 -4.04 -11.41 2.49
CA ILE A 344 -4.40 -10.52 3.58
C ILE A 344 -3.18 -9.69 3.96
N THR A 345 -3.29 -8.37 3.91
CA THR A 345 -2.30 -7.45 4.45
C THR A 345 -2.93 -6.63 5.58
N VAL A 346 -2.34 -6.71 6.77
CA VAL A 346 -2.78 -5.96 7.94
C VAL A 346 -1.63 -5.12 8.48
N GLY A 347 -1.77 -3.81 8.36
CA GLY A 347 -0.96 -2.83 9.05
C GLY A 347 -1.68 -2.31 10.29
N TYR A 348 -1.10 -2.53 11.48
CA TYR A 348 -1.73 -2.18 12.74
C TYR A 348 -0.99 -1.02 13.43
N ARG A 349 -1.76 -0.10 14.04
CA ARG A 349 -1.23 0.97 14.92
C ARG A 349 -1.33 0.64 16.40
N SER A 350 -1.96 -0.49 16.72
CA SER A 350 -2.02 -1.07 18.05
C SER A 350 -2.33 -2.56 17.93
N ALA A 351 -1.86 -3.36 18.87
CA ALA A 351 -2.12 -4.80 18.86
C ALA A 351 -3.62 -5.12 19.00
N SER A 352 -4.37 -4.27 19.71
CA SER A 352 -5.82 -4.38 19.87
C SER A 352 -6.55 -4.12 18.55
N GLU A 353 -6.16 -3.10 17.78
CA GLU A 353 -6.72 -2.81 16.44
C GLU A 353 -6.47 -3.97 15.48
N GLY A 354 -5.22 -4.43 15.38
CA GLY A 354 -4.87 -5.58 14.52
C GLY A 354 -5.67 -6.82 14.90
N ARG A 355 -5.84 -7.09 16.21
CA ARG A 355 -6.58 -8.24 16.70
C ARG A 355 -8.07 -8.13 16.38
N LEU A 356 -8.67 -6.95 16.58
CA LEU A 356 -10.07 -6.72 16.24
C LEU A 356 -10.30 -6.98 14.75
N LEU A 357 -9.44 -6.41 13.89
CA LEU A 357 -9.53 -6.61 12.45
C LEU A 357 -9.49 -8.10 12.08
N LEU A 358 -8.51 -8.85 12.59
CA LEU A 358 -8.40 -10.29 12.31
C LEU A 358 -9.55 -11.13 12.89
N LYS A 359 -10.23 -10.65 13.94
CA LYS A 359 -11.44 -11.30 14.48
C LYS A 359 -12.64 -11.15 13.56
N LEU A 360 -12.73 -10.05 12.82
CA LEU A 360 -13.82 -9.82 11.89
C LEU A 360 -13.69 -10.66 10.61
N LEU A 361 -12.58 -11.39 10.41
CA LEU A 361 -12.30 -12.17 9.21
C LEU A 361 -12.45 -13.68 9.48
N ASP A 362 -13.32 -14.35 8.71
CA ASP A 362 -13.30 -15.80 8.54
C ASP A 362 -12.88 -16.14 7.11
N ALA A 363 -11.57 -16.29 6.90
CA ALA A 363 -10.94 -16.55 5.61
C ALA A 363 -10.25 -17.91 5.59
N PRO A 364 -11.00 -19.03 5.50
CA PRO A 364 -10.44 -20.38 5.63
C PRO A 364 -9.44 -20.73 4.53
N ASN A 365 -9.50 -20.03 3.39
CA ASN A 365 -8.65 -20.26 2.21
C ASN A 365 -7.51 -19.25 2.07
N ALA A 366 -7.25 -18.42 3.10
CA ALA A 366 -6.12 -17.51 3.11
C ALA A 366 -4.79 -18.27 2.97
N ARG A 367 -3.97 -17.84 2.01
CA ARG A 367 -2.67 -18.45 1.66
C ARG A 367 -1.50 -17.52 1.92
N SER A 368 -1.73 -16.21 1.82
CA SER A 368 -0.72 -15.18 2.06
C SER A 368 -1.19 -14.23 3.15
N LEU A 369 -0.32 -14.01 4.13
CA LEU A 369 -0.53 -13.03 5.20
C LEU A 369 0.69 -12.12 5.34
N THR A 370 0.49 -10.83 5.15
CA THR A 370 1.43 -9.78 5.51
C THR A 370 0.93 -9.08 6.76
N LEU A 371 1.77 -9.02 7.79
CA LEU A 371 1.49 -8.32 9.03
C LEU A 371 2.57 -7.28 9.26
N GLU A 372 2.16 -6.02 9.48
CA GLU A 372 3.06 -4.87 9.53
C GLU A 372 2.75 -3.99 10.74
N ASP A 373 3.79 -3.60 11.49
CA ASP A 373 3.69 -2.52 12.44
C ASP A 373 3.63 -1.19 11.67
N SER A 374 2.48 -0.53 11.72
CA SER A 374 2.18 0.70 10.98
C SER A 374 2.07 1.91 11.91
N THR A 375 2.77 1.86 13.04
CA THR A 375 3.00 3.02 13.90
C THR A 375 3.69 4.15 13.16
N TYR A 376 3.57 5.35 13.72
CA TYR A 376 4.32 6.48 13.20
C TYR A 376 5.82 6.18 13.36
N PRO A 377 6.66 6.33 12.32
CA PRO A 377 8.08 6.00 12.40
C PRO A 377 8.84 6.78 13.49
N GLY A 378 8.37 7.99 13.83
CA GLY A 378 8.93 8.80 14.92
C GLY A 378 8.31 8.53 16.29
N ASP A 379 7.40 7.57 16.42
CA ASP A 379 6.86 7.17 17.73
C ASP A 379 7.92 6.37 18.50
N PRO A 380 8.37 6.82 19.68
CA PRO A 380 9.33 6.08 20.47
C PRO A 380 8.74 4.79 21.06
N GLU A 381 7.42 4.65 21.10
CA GLU A 381 6.77 3.48 21.69
C GLU A 381 6.76 2.29 20.73
N GLU A 382 7.45 1.22 21.14
CA GLU A 382 7.42 -0.05 20.44
C GLU A 382 6.12 -0.80 20.72
N ILE A 383 5.38 -1.18 19.67
CA ILE A 383 4.13 -1.93 19.84
C ILE A 383 4.41 -3.43 19.88
N ASN A 384 3.99 -4.04 20.98
CA ASN A 384 4.06 -5.49 21.15
C ASN A 384 2.89 -6.19 20.42
N GLY A 385 3.17 -6.74 19.24
CA GLY A 385 2.27 -7.58 18.45
C GLY A 385 2.03 -8.99 19.00
N GLY A 386 2.49 -9.31 20.22
CA GLY A 386 2.37 -10.65 20.81
C GLY A 386 0.93 -11.14 20.99
N SER A 387 -0.01 -10.27 21.39
CA SER A 387 -1.42 -10.63 21.51
C SER A 387 -2.05 -10.97 20.15
N LEU A 388 -1.56 -10.32 19.09
CA LEU A 388 -1.99 -10.54 17.71
C LEU A 388 -1.50 -11.89 17.17
N LEU A 389 -0.20 -12.17 17.35
CA LEU A 389 0.39 -13.46 16.96
C LEU A 389 -0.22 -14.64 17.73
N THR A 390 -0.52 -14.44 19.02
CA THR A 390 -1.21 -15.46 19.85
C THR A 390 -2.60 -15.74 19.30
N TYR A 391 -3.38 -14.69 18.98
CA TYR A 391 -4.70 -14.85 18.37
C TYR A 391 -4.62 -15.58 17.02
N LEU A 392 -3.66 -15.22 16.16
CA LEU A 392 -3.43 -15.90 14.89
C LEU A 392 -3.14 -17.40 15.07
N GLY A 393 -2.38 -17.76 16.11
CA GLY A 393 -2.00 -19.14 16.39
C GLY A 393 -3.08 -19.98 17.08
N SER A 394 -3.94 -19.39 17.92
CA SER A 394 -4.89 -20.16 18.74
C SER A 394 -6.37 -19.79 18.57
N LYS A 395 -6.70 -18.67 17.90
CA LYS A 395 -8.00 -17.99 17.93
C LYS A 395 -8.48 -17.57 19.33
N GLU A 396 -7.64 -17.69 20.37
CA GLU A 396 -8.03 -17.36 21.73
C GLU A 396 -7.78 -15.88 22.04
N SER A 397 -8.80 -15.22 22.59
CA SER A 397 -8.71 -13.82 23.01
C SER A 397 -8.24 -13.74 24.46
N HIS A 398 -6.94 -13.60 24.67
CA HIS A 398 -6.43 -13.33 26.01
C HIS A 398 -6.57 -11.83 26.28
N SER A 399 -7.41 -11.47 27.25
CA SER A 399 -7.57 -10.08 27.72
C SER A 399 -6.37 -9.58 28.53
N HIS A 400 -5.43 -10.47 28.88
CA HIS A 400 -4.25 -10.15 29.66
C HIS A 400 -3.09 -9.73 28.74
N GLU A 401 -3.18 -8.54 28.15
CA GLU A 401 -2.02 -7.93 27.47
C GLU A 401 -0.83 -7.76 28.45
N ASN A 402 -1.12 -7.64 29.75
CA ASN A 402 -0.13 -7.54 30.83
C ASN A 402 0.72 -8.81 31.05
N GLU A 403 0.36 -9.98 30.49
CA GLU A 403 1.12 -11.21 30.72
C GLU A 403 2.36 -11.33 29.80
N PHE A 404 2.41 -10.55 28.72
CA PHE A 404 3.49 -10.61 27.73
C PHE A 404 4.48 -9.47 27.91
N ARG A 405 5.15 -9.41 29.07
CA ARG A 405 6.30 -8.52 29.23
C ARG A 405 7.44 -8.97 28.31
N VAL A 406 7.88 -8.07 27.43
CA VAL A 406 9.11 -8.24 26.67
C VAL A 406 10.26 -7.97 27.64
N ILE A 407 11.09 -8.98 27.88
CA ILE A 407 12.33 -8.83 28.63
C ILE A 407 13.41 -8.55 27.59
N TYR A 408 14.03 -7.39 27.67
CA TYR A 408 15.19 -7.06 26.83
C TYR A 408 16.44 -7.52 27.57
N ASP A 409 17.18 -8.43 26.95
CA ASP A 409 18.49 -8.85 27.41
C ASP A 409 19.53 -7.89 26.83
N LEU A 410 20.00 -6.93 27.63
CA LEU A 410 21.07 -6.03 27.20
C LEU A 410 22.42 -6.79 27.18
N PRO A 411 23.38 -6.41 26.31
CA PRO A 411 24.68 -7.07 26.13
C PRO A 411 25.62 -7.15 27.37
N GLN A 412 25.15 -6.82 28.58
CA GLN A 412 25.93 -6.80 29.81
C GLN A 412 25.32 -7.65 30.94
N GLY A 413 24.34 -8.51 30.62
CA GLY A 413 23.66 -9.35 31.62
C GLY A 413 22.72 -8.58 32.55
N VAL A 414 22.36 -7.34 32.19
CA VAL A 414 21.37 -6.54 32.90
C VAL A 414 20.02 -6.78 32.24
N HIS A 415 19.13 -7.49 32.93
CA HIS A 415 17.76 -7.69 32.50
C HIS A 415 16.93 -6.46 32.86
N TYR A 416 16.50 -5.69 31.87
CA TYR A 416 15.52 -4.62 32.08
C TYR A 416 14.12 -5.18 31.81
N SER A 417 13.26 -5.17 32.82
CA SER A 417 11.82 -5.37 32.65
C SER A 417 11.13 -4.03 32.80
N VAL A 418 10.61 -3.46 31.71
CA VAL A 418 9.74 -2.28 31.81
C VAL A 418 8.38 -2.74 32.32
N ALA A 419 8.06 -2.33 33.54
CA ALA A 419 6.81 -2.61 34.19
C ALA A 419 5.81 -1.51 33.85
N VAL A 420 4.88 -1.77 32.91
CA VAL A 420 3.67 -0.93 32.82
C VAL A 420 2.85 -1.20 34.08
N GLU A 421 2.48 -0.14 34.81
CA GLU A 421 1.77 -0.25 36.09
C GLU A 421 0.43 -0.96 35.90
N ALA A 422 0.30 -2.15 36.49
CA ALA A 422 -0.93 -2.91 36.46
C ALA A 422 -1.97 -2.25 37.38
N HIS A 423 -2.95 -1.54 36.81
CA HIS A 423 -4.17 -1.19 37.51
C HIS A 423 -5.01 -2.45 37.78
N ASN A 424 -4.76 -3.10 38.92
CA ASN A 424 -5.50 -4.25 39.42
C ASN A 424 -6.95 -3.89 39.78
N LYS A 425 -7.86 -3.86 38.80
CA LYS A 425 -9.30 -3.96 39.04
C LYS A 425 -9.73 -5.42 38.94
N THR A 426 -9.93 -6.05 40.10
CA THR A 426 -10.45 -7.43 40.21
C THR A 426 -11.95 -7.47 39.87
N SER A 427 -12.26 -7.57 38.58
CA SER A 427 -13.62 -7.83 38.09
C SER A 427 -14.00 -9.30 38.34
N LYS A 428 -14.95 -9.56 39.24
CA LYS A 428 -15.59 -10.87 39.43
C LYS A 428 -16.69 -11.07 38.38
N CYS A 429 -16.39 -11.69 37.24
CA CYS A 429 -17.42 -12.11 36.29
C CYS A 429 -18.14 -13.40 36.78
N PRO A 430 -19.49 -13.41 36.88
CA PRO A 430 -20.25 -14.57 37.32
C PRO A 430 -20.37 -15.65 36.25
N HIS A 431 -20.39 -16.90 36.72
CA HIS A 431 -20.20 -18.15 35.98
C HIS A 431 -21.20 -18.42 34.84
N SER A 432 -20.70 -18.44 33.59
CA SER A 432 -21.31 -19.20 32.49
C SER A 432 -20.84 -20.66 32.58
N ARG A 433 -21.70 -21.55 33.08
CA ARG A 433 -21.50 -23.01 33.05
C ARG A 433 -21.73 -23.53 31.63
N ARG A 434 -20.75 -23.36 30.72
CA ARG A 434 -20.69 -24.08 29.45
C ARG A 434 -19.80 -25.31 29.57
N SER A 435 -20.34 -26.45 29.15
CA SER A 435 -19.69 -27.77 29.09
C SER A 435 -18.32 -27.67 28.42
N SER A 436 -17.25 -27.93 29.18
CA SER A 436 -15.85 -27.75 28.77
C SER A 436 -15.30 -28.94 27.96
N PHE A 437 -15.74 -29.09 26.71
CA PHE A 437 -14.89 -29.79 25.75
C PHE A 437 -13.76 -28.83 25.37
N LYS A 438 -12.52 -29.19 25.72
CA LYS A 438 -11.33 -28.44 25.28
C LYS A 438 -11.22 -28.66 23.76
N GLU A 439 -11.80 -27.76 22.97
CA GLU A 439 -11.51 -27.70 21.55
C GLU A 439 -10.00 -27.47 21.38
N GLU A 440 -9.36 -28.26 20.53
CA GLU A 440 -7.97 -28.04 20.19
C GLU A 440 -7.82 -26.64 19.57
N PRO A 441 -6.78 -25.87 19.96
CA PRO A 441 -6.57 -24.53 19.42
C PRO A 441 -6.46 -24.62 17.90
N ARG A 442 -7.30 -23.84 17.21
CA ARG A 442 -7.31 -23.78 15.74
C ARG A 442 -6.71 -22.44 15.32
N PRO A 443 -5.73 -22.41 14.40
CA PRO A 443 -5.22 -21.15 13.86
C PRO A 443 -6.33 -20.33 13.20
N ALA A 444 -6.13 -19.02 13.15
CA ALA A 444 -6.98 -18.09 12.41
C ALA A 444 -7.08 -18.50 10.93
N PHE A 445 -5.93 -18.80 10.33
CA PHE A 445 -5.77 -19.09 8.90
C PHE A 445 -4.94 -20.38 8.73
N PRO A 446 -5.58 -21.56 8.73
CA PRO A 446 -4.87 -22.85 8.73
C PRO A 446 -4.10 -23.16 7.45
N LEU A 447 -4.40 -22.49 6.33
CA LEU A 447 -3.85 -22.79 5.00
C LEU A 447 -2.75 -21.82 4.54
N LEU A 448 -2.22 -20.99 5.44
CA LEU A 448 -1.14 -20.06 5.12
C LEU A 448 0.10 -20.82 4.60
N ARG A 449 0.61 -20.33 3.48
CA ARG A 449 1.83 -20.79 2.81
C ARG A 449 2.91 -19.72 2.77
N ASN A 450 2.49 -18.46 2.68
CA ASN A 450 3.37 -17.30 2.61
C ASN A 450 3.04 -16.39 3.80
N VAL A 451 4.05 -16.04 4.58
CA VAL A 451 3.92 -15.08 5.67
C VAL A 451 5.04 -14.06 5.59
N THR A 452 4.67 -12.79 5.60
CA THR A 452 5.61 -11.67 5.74
C THR A 452 5.29 -10.93 7.04
N LEU A 453 6.29 -10.80 7.91
CA LEU A 453 6.18 -10.06 9.16
C LEU A 453 7.12 -8.85 9.07
N LYS A 454 6.57 -7.64 9.11
CA LYS A 454 7.31 -6.38 8.99
C LYS A 454 7.29 -5.60 10.30
N SER A 455 8.46 -5.45 10.91
CA SER A 455 8.68 -4.73 12.17
C SER A 455 7.81 -5.24 13.34
N VAL A 456 7.32 -6.48 13.27
CA VAL A 456 6.41 -7.04 14.28
C VAL A 456 7.20 -7.47 15.52
N LYS A 457 7.12 -6.68 16.58
CA LYS A 457 7.78 -6.97 17.86
C LYS A 457 6.92 -7.88 18.72
N ALA A 458 7.46 -8.99 19.19
CA ALA A 458 6.80 -9.89 20.13
C ALA A 458 7.82 -10.74 20.88
N SER A 459 7.43 -11.24 22.07
CA SER A 459 8.27 -12.20 22.79
C SER A 459 8.28 -13.57 22.09
N PRO A 460 9.26 -14.45 22.40
CA PRO A 460 9.39 -15.74 21.71
C PRO A 460 8.17 -16.66 21.85
N ARG A 461 7.39 -16.53 22.94
CA ARG A 461 6.23 -17.38 23.20
C ARG A 461 5.09 -17.15 22.18
N PRO A 462 4.55 -15.93 22.00
CA PRO A 462 3.61 -15.62 20.93
C PRO A 462 4.07 -16.05 19.53
N MET A 463 5.34 -15.79 19.19
CA MET A 463 5.89 -16.18 17.89
C MET A 463 5.89 -17.71 17.71
N ARG A 464 6.31 -18.46 18.74
CA ARG A 464 6.21 -19.92 18.73
C ARG A 464 4.77 -20.40 18.60
N THR A 465 3.84 -19.82 19.35
CA THR A 465 2.42 -20.16 19.26
C THR A 465 1.90 -19.97 17.84
N PHE A 466 2.25 -18.86 17.20
CA PHE A 466 1.90 -18.60 15.81
C PHE A 466 2.52 -19.62 14.85
N PHE A 467 3.84 -19.79 14.86
CA PHE A 467 4.55 -20.71 13.96
C PHE A 467 4.17 -22.18 14.14
N HIS A 468 3.86 -22.62 15.35
CA HIS A 468 3.34 -23.98 15.59
C HIS A 468 1.99 -24.21 14.93
N ALA A 469 1.19 -23.16 14.74
CA ALA A 469 -0.14 -23.26 14.18
C ALA A 469 -0.14 -23.26 12.63
N LEU A 470 1.04 -23.16 11.98
CA LEU A 470 1.19 -23.06 10.53
C LEU A 470 1.88 -24.29 9.93
N PRO A 471 1.22 -25.46 9.87
CA PRO A 471 1.84 -26.68 9.35
C PRO A 471 2.19 -26.61 7.86
N HIS A 472 1.55 -25.71 7.11
CA HIS A 472 1.67 -25.57 5.65
C HIS A 472 2.53 -24.39 5.20
N LEU A 473 3.15 -23.65 6.13
CA LEU A 473 4.00 -22.53 5.80
C LEU A 473 5.20 -22.99 4.97
N GLN A 474 5.42 -22.37 3.81
CA GLN A 474 6.48 -22.68 2.87
C GLN A 474 7.48 -21.53 2.73
N HIS A 475 6.99 -20.30 2.77
CA HIS A 475 7.77 -19.08 2.62
C HIS A 475 7.53 -18.16 3.82
N LEU A 476 8.62 -17.75 4.47
CA LEU A 476 8.59 -16.82 5.60
C LEU A 476 9.55 -15.68 5.33
N GLU A 477 9.05 -14.45 5.39
CA GLU A 477 9.84 -13.23 5.27
C GLU A 477 9.75 -12.45 6.57
N LEU A 478 10.90 -12.09 7.13
CA LEU A 478 11.06 -11.34 8.37
C LEU A 478 11.78 -10.02 8.06
N ILE A 479 11.06 -8.91 8.07
CA ILE A 479 11.58 -7.58 7.75
C ILE A 479 11.64 -6.77 9.05
N GLY A 480 12.80 -6.22 9.43
CA GLY A 480 12.91 -5.38 10.64
C GLY A 480 12.65 -6.12 11.95
N MET A 481 12.86 -7.44 11.98
CA MET A 481 12.58 -8.28 13.16
C MET A 481 13.86 -8.73 13.87
N SER A 482 13.76 -8.97 15.18
CA SER A 482 14.88 -9.50 15.96
C SER A 482 15.11 -11.00 15.74
N MET A 483 16.30 -11.48 16.10
CA MET A 483 16.67 -12.91 16.09
C MET A 483 15.76 -13.81 16.94
N GLN A 484 14.97 -13.24 17.85
CA GLN A 484 13.97 -13.98 18.61
C GLN A 484 12.92 -14.65 17.70
N ALA A 485 12.57 -14.02 16.56
CA ALA A 485 11.69 -14.59 15.57
C ALA A 485 12.29 -15.84 14.91
N VAL A 486 13.57 -15.80 14.58
CA VAL A 486 14.29 -16.96 14.03
C VAL A 486 14.36 -18.08 15.08
N HIS A 487 14.70 -17.77 16.33
CA HIS A 487 14.72 -18.76 17.41
C HIS A 487 13.34 -19.34 17.76
N ALA A 488 12.25 -18.65 17.43
CA ALA A 488 10.90 -19.19 17.58
C ALA A 488 10.58 -20.30 16.55
N LEU A 489 11.38 -20.45 15.49
CA LEU A 489 11.30 -21.57 14.54
C LEU A 489 11.95 -22.85 15.07
N LEU A 490 12.70 -22.78 16.19
CA LEU A 490 13.35 -23.94 16.76
C LEU A 490 12.35 -24.87 17.50
N PRO A 491 12.53 -26.19 17.41
CA PRO A 491 11.78 -27.14 18.22
C PRO A 491 11.95 -26.89 19.73
N SER A 492 10.87 -27.00 20.49
CA SER A 492 10.93 -26.87 21.96
C SER A 492 11.64 -28.10 22.58
N THR A 493 12.59 -27.87 23.47
CA THR A 493 13.38 -28.93 24.14
C THR A 493 12.62 -29.62 25.28
N SER A 494 11.50 -29.05 25.74
CA SER A 494 10.85 -29.41 27.00
C SER A 494 9.68 -30.40 26.89
N SER A 495 9.25 -30.82 25.69
CA SER A 495 8.11 -31.72 25.55
C SER A 495 8.51 -33.19 25.62
N THR A 496 8.15 -33.89 26.70
CA THR A 496 8.25 -35.36 26.83
C THR A 496 7.19 -36.10 25.98
N SER A 497 6.29 -35.38 25.29
CA SER A 497 5.31 -35.97 24.38
C SER A 497 5.96 -36.47 23.11
N LEU A 498 5.60 -37.69 22.69
CA LEU A 498 6.10 -38.37 21.50
C LEU A 498 5.84 -37.64 20.16
N SER A 499 5.00 -36.61 20.15
CA SER A 499 4.80 -35.72 19.00
C SER A 499 5.74 -34.52 19.09
N SER A 500 6.99 -34.68 18.64
CA SER A 500 7.91 -33.54 18.49
C SER A 500 7.46 -32.68 17.32
N ASN A 501 6.54 -31.74 17.55
CA ASN A 501 6.08 -30.84 16.51
C ASN A 501 7.13 -29.74 16.33
N CYS A 502 7.95 -29.82 15.28
CA CYS A 502 8.76 -28.67 14.87
C CYS A 502 7.83 -27.55 14.35
N PRO A 503 8.02 -26.27 14.73
CA PRO A 503 7.27 -25.16 14.15
C PRO A 503 7.43 -25.09 12.63
N CYS A 504 6.36 -24.77 11.89
CA CYS A 504 6.38 -24.66 10.42
C CYS A 504 7.13 -25.82 9.72
N PRO A 505 6.72 -27.09 9.89
CA PRO A 505 7.47 -28.26 9.40
C PRO A 505 7.65 -28.31 7.87
N GLN A 506 6.91 -27.50 7.11
CA GLN A 506 7.00 -27.39 5.64
C GLN A 506 7.77 -26.15 5.14
N LEU A 507 8.42 -25.39 6.04
CA LEU A 507 9.15 -24.17 5.67
C LEU A 507 10.36 -24.48 4.78
N ARG A 508 10.37 -23.91 3.58
CA ARG A 508 11.42 -24.12 2.55
C ARG A 508 12.23 -22.86 2.28
N SER A 509 11.62 -21.69 2.35
CA SER A 509 12.26 -20.41 2.06
C SER A 509 12.15 -19.51 3.28
N LEU A 510 13.28 -18.92 3.68
CA LEU A 510 13.38 -17.94 4.76
C LEU A 510 14.11 -16.70 4.25
N SER A 511 13.43 -15.56 4.22
CA SER A 511 14.03 -14.26 3.88
C SER A 511 14.11 -13.39 5.12
N ILE A 512 15.26 -12.77 5.37
CA ILE A 512 15.51 -11.87 6.49
C ILE A 512 16.03 -10.54 5.94
N LYS A 513 15.33 -9.44 6.25
CA LYS A 513 15.63 -8.09 5.74
C LYS A 513 15.63 -7.05 6.85
N GLY A 514 16.43 -5.99 6.68
CA GLY A 514 16.43 -4.82 7.56
C GLY A 514 16.70 -5.14 9.04
N SER A 515 17.50 -6.16 9.33
CA SER A 515 17.84 -6.54 10.71
C SER A 515 19.22 -6.01 11.07
N ASP A 516 19.28 -4.75 11.48
CA ASP A 516 20.52 -4.02 11.82
C ASP A 516 21.35 -4.74 12.90
N GLN A 517 20.68 -5.53 13.74
CA GLN A 517 21.27 -6.22 14.88
C GLN A 517 21.91 -7.58 14.55
N LEU A 518 21.79 -8.10 13.32
CA LEU A 518 22.37 -9.41 12.98
C LEU A 518 23.88 -9.38 13.23
N GLN A 519 24.38 -10.29 14.04
CA GLN A 519 25.82 -10.51 14.24
C GLN A 519 26.31 -11.65 13.33
N VAL A 520 27.62 -11.76 13.14
CA VAL A 520 28.22 -12.87 12.35
C VAL A 520 27.80 -14.24 12.87
N GLN A 521 27.75 -14.39 14.20
CA GLN A 521 27.28 -15.62 14.85
C GLN A 521 25.81 -15.96 14.55
N ASP A 522 24.97 -14.95 14.32
CA ASP A 522 23.56 -15.16 14.01
C ASP A 522 23.41 -15.71 12.60
N LEU A 523 24.25 -15.22 11.68
CA LEU A 523 24.31 -15.68 10.29
C LEU A 523 24.80 -17.12 10.20
N ASP A 524 25.86 -17.46 10.94
CA ASP A 524 26.32 -18.85 11.07
C ASP A 524 25.23 -19.76 11.63
N PHE A 525 24.48 -19.28 12.63
CA PHE A 525 23.35 -20.01 13.18
C PHE A 525 22.23 -20.19 12.15
N ILE A 526 21.84 -19.16 11.41
CA ILE A 526 20.78 -19.20 10.39
C ILE A 526 21.15 -20.16 9.25
N VAL A 527 22.37 -20.06 8.72
CA VAL A 527 22.81 -20.84 7.56
C VAL A 527 23.16 -22.29 7.92
N GLY A 528 23.74 -22.51 9.10
CA GLY A 528 24.17 -23.83 9.55
C GLY A 528 23.16 -24.51 10.48
N ASN A 529 23.09 -24.02 11.72
CA ASN A 529 22.47 -24.76 12.82
C ASN A 529 20.93 -24.81 12.72
N LEU A 530 20.28 -23.75 12.24
CA LEU A 530 18.82 -23.67 12.16
C LEU A 530 18.23 -24.83 11.33
N ALA A 531 18.76 -25.06 10.13
CA ALA A 531 18.29 -26.12 9.24
C ALA A 531 18.52 -27.51 9.85
N ILE A 532 19.72 -27.74 10.42
CA ILE A 532 20.10 -29.01 11.05
C ILE A 532 19.20 -29.34 12.24
N GLU A 533 18.98 -28.38 13.14
CA GLU A 533 18.13 -28.57 14.32
C GLU A 533 16.69 -28.88 13.94
N ARG A 534 16.13 -28.16 12.96
CA ARG A 534 14.77 -28.40 12.44
C ARG A 534 14.65 -29.78 11.79
N GLN A 535 15.60 -30.15 10.93
CA GLN A 535 15.61 -31.45 10.25
C GLN A 535 15.77 -32.62 11.23
N SER A 536 16.54 -32.43 12.31
CA SER A 536 16.69 -33.44 13.38
C SER A 536 15.37 -33.80 14.08
N LYS A 537 14.35 -32.92 13.97
CA LYS A 537 13.00 -33.11 14.50
C LYS A 537 11.96 -33.39 13.41
N GLY A 538 12.40 -33.75 12.20
CA GLY A 538 11.52 -34.19 11.11
C GLY A 538 10.89 -33.07 10.29
N ALA A 539 11.32 -31.82 10.43
CA ALA A 539 10.93 -30.76 9.49
C ALA A 539 11.61 -30.94 8.13
N CYS A 540 11.06 -30.36 7.08
CA CYS A 540 11.76 -30.27 5.81
C CYS A 540 13.00 -29.38 5.92
N GLY A 541 14.03 -29.70 5.15
CA GLY A 541 15.22 -28.86 5.03
C GLY A 541 14.87 -27.53 4.36
N LEU A 542 15.49 -26.43 4.84
CA LEU A 542 15.44 -25.13 4.18
C LEU A 542 16.17 -25.24 2.84
N GLN A 543 15.52 -24.78 1.78
CA GLN A 543 16.00 -24.84 0.40
C GLN A 543 16.56 -23.49 -0.05
N GLU A 544 15.99 -22.39 0.42
CA GLU A 544 16.39 -21.03 0.08
C GLU A 544 16.45 -20.18 1.34
N VAL A 545 17.56 -19.47 1.51
CA VAL A 545 17.71 -18.48 2.57
C VAL A 545 18.29 -17.21 1.99
N ASP A 546 17.50 -16.15 2.04
CA ASP A 546 17.87 -14.85 1.54
C ASP A 546 18.13 -13.92 2.73
N ILE A 547 19.34 -13.39 2.81
CA ILE A 547 19.76 -12.51 3.90
C ILE A 547 20.18 -11.19 3.30
N HIS A 548 19.39 -10.18 3.59
CA HIS A 548 19.67 -8.80 3.20
C HIS A 548 20.48 -8.12 4.30
N VAL A 549 21.62 -7.58 3.92
CA VAL A 549 22.55 -6.90 4.82
C VAL A 549 23.02 -5.60 4.18
N ASP A 550 23.39 -4.64 5.02
CA ASP A 550 24.09 -3.42 4.60
C ASP A 550 25.30 -3.75 3.70
N ALA A 551 25.49 -2.97 2.64
CA ALA A 551 26.57 -3.11 1.68
C ALA A 551 27.96 -3.17 2.32
N ALA A 552 28.21 -2.37 3.36
CA ALA A 552 29.47 -2.36 4.10
C ALA A 552 29.74 -3.70 4.80
N ARG A 553 28.68 -4.46 5.10
CA ARG A 553 28.74 -5.73 5.82
C ARG A 553 28.69 -6.94 4.90
N ALA A 554 28.10 -6.82 3.71
CA ALA A 554 27.89 -7.91 2.76
C ALA A 554 29.15 -8.76 2.52
N ALA A 555 30.29 -8.13 2.23
CA ALA A 555 31.55 -8.85 1.98
C ALA A 555 32.07 -9.62 3.21
N SER A 556 31.98 -9.02 4.40
CA SER A 556 32.40 -9.65 5.66
C SER A 556 31.49 -10.83 6.02
N VAL A 557 30.18 -10.69 5.77
CA VAL A 557 29.17 -11.73 5.98
C VAL A 557 29.39 -12.90 5.03
N ALA A 558 29.57 -12.62 3.73
CA ALA A 558 29.82 -13.65 2.73
C ALA A 558 31.12 -14.45 3.01
N ALA A 559 32.15 -13.81 3.55
CA ALA A 559 33.39 -14.49 3.93
C ALA A 559 33.27 -15.33 5.21
N ALA A 560 32.38 -14.96 6.13
CA ALA A 560 32.23 -15.63 7.42
C ALA A 560 31.27 -16.82 7.38
N VAL A 561 30.28 -16.81 6.48
CA VAL A 561 29.25 -17.85 6.42
C VAL A 561 29.87 -19.20 6.05
N SER A 562 29.75 -20.15 6.99
CA SER A 562 30.12 -21.55 6.77
C SER A 562 29.39 -22.13 5.55
N PRO A 563 30.00 -23.10 4.83
CA PRO A 563 29.35 -23.70 3.66
C PRO A 563 27.96 -24.22 4.04
N ALA A 564 26.95 -23.77 3.30
CA ALA A 564 25.57 -24.12 3.54
C ALA A 564 25.36 -25.64 3.51
N SER A 565 24.31 -26.10 4.20
CA SER A 565 23.91 -27.50 4.15
C SER A 565 23.69 -27.95 2.69
N PRO A 566 24.08 -29.18 2.30
CA PRO A 566 23.95 -29.64 0.91
C PRO A 566 22.52 -29.47 0.37
N GLY A 567 22.36 -28.72 -0.71
CA GLY A 567 21.06 -28.45 -1.34
C GLY A 567 20.33 -27.19 -0.86
N MET A 568 20.92 -26.42 0.06
CA MET A 568 20.43 -25.10 0.48
C MET A 568 21.11 -24.01 -0.33
N LYS A 569 20.32 -23.19 -1.04
CA LYS A 569 20.76 -21.97 -1.71
C LYS A 569 20.75 -20.84 -0.69
N VAL A 570 21.89 -20.20 -0.48
CA VAL A 570 22.00 -19.01 0.37
C VAL A 570 22.34 -17.84 -0.53
N THR A 571 21.51 -16.81 -0.48
CA THR A 571 21.75 -15.56 -1.21
C THR A 571 21.90 -14.45 -0.19
N ILE A 572 23.08 -13.81 -0.20
CA ILE A 572 23.35 -12.63 0.61
C ILE A 572 23.19 -11.44 -0.33
N VAL A 573 22.19 -10.60 -0.07
CA VAL A 573 21.88 -9.42 -0.88
C VAL A 573 22.41 -8.21 -0.14
N SER A 574 23.13 -7.35 -0.86
CA SER A 574 23.56 -6.05 -0.38
C SER A 574 22.41 -5.07 -0.59
N ASP A 575 21.86 -4.49 0.48
CA ASP A 575 20.74 -3.54 0.40
C ASP A 575 21.11 -2.22 -0.30
N GLY A 576 22.38 -1.99 -0.62
CA GLY A 576 22.84 -0.83 -1.39
C GLY A 576 22.94 -1.04 -2.91
N GLU A 577 22.63 -2.23 -3.42
CA GLU A 577 22.72 -2.55 -4.86
C GLU A 577 21.35 -2.66 -5.54
N SER A 578 20.24 -2.41 -4.84
CA SER A 578 18.92 -2.50 -5.45
C SER A 578 18.62 -1.30 -6.35
N ASP A 579 18.81 -1.49 -7.66
CA ASP A 579 18.06 -0.91 -8.78
C ASP A 579 17.68 0.59 -8.75
N GLU A 580 18.39 1.46 -8.02
CA GLU A 580 18.37 2.91 -8.30
C GLU A 580 19.00 3.24 -9.67
N GLU A 581 19.64 2.25 -10.32
CA GLU A 581 20.25 2.40 -11.66
C GLU A 581 19.24 2.51 -12.83
N ASP A 582 17.93 2.43 -12.59
CA ASP A 582 16.89 2.76 -13.60
C ASP A 582 16.40 4.22 -13.52
N GLU A 583 16.99 5.07 -12.65
CA GLU A 583 16.96 6.52 -12.91
C GLU A 583 17.81 6.80 -14.15
N VAL A 584 17.11 6.79 -15.29
CA VAL A 584 17.60 7.20 -16.60
C VAL A 584 18.44 8.47 -16.43
N ASP A 585 19.71 8.38 -16.82
CA ASP A 585 20.66 9.48 -16.96
C ASP A 585 20.05 10.62 -17.80
N ILE A 586 19.26 11.49 -17.15
CA ILE A 586 18.85 12.79 -17.67
C ILE A 586 20.09 13.66 -17.53
N GLY A 587 20.93 13.60 -18.55
CA GLY A 587 22.16 14.38 -18.62
C GLY A 587 21.94 15.86 -18.29
N ASP A 588 22.93 16.43 -17.61
CA ASP A 588 23.14 17.86 -17.30
C ASP A 588 22.21 18.51 -16.24
N LEU A 589 22.01 17.87 -15.08
CA LEU A 589 21.68 18.59 -13.84
C LEU A 589 22.85 18.53 -12.85
N ALA A 590 23.23 19.71 -12.36
CA ALA A 590 24.43 19.95 -11.58
C ALA A 590 24.48 19.12 -10.30
N ILE A 591 25.70 18.68 -9.95
CA ILE A 591 26.09 18.08 -8.67
C ILE A 591 25.46 18.88 -7.52
N VAL A 592 24.38 18.37 -6.93
CA VAL A 592 23.85 18.87 -5.66
C VAL A 592 24.76 18.32 -4.57
N ASP A 593 25.37 19.23 -3.81
CA ASP A 593 26.38 18.94 -2.78
C ASP A 593 25.78 18.04 -1.70
N SER A 594 26.42 16.91 -1.38
CA SER A 594 26.01 15.95 -0.34
C SER A 594 25.97 16.53 1.09
N ALA A 595 26.31 17.81 1.25
CA ALA A 595 26.18 18.56 2.48
C ALA A 595 24.73 18.90 2.85
N GLU A 596 23.81 19.03 1.87
CA GLU A 596 22.40 19.34 2.15
C GLU A 596 21.67 18.14 2.75
N GLU A 597 21.95 16.92 2.29
CA GLU A 597 21.34 15.70 2.82
C GLU A 597 21.78 15.43 4.27
N ALA A 598 23.06 15.65 4.59
CA ALA A 598 23.56 15.56 5.96
C ALA A 598 22.93 16.62 6.89
N SER A 599 22.56 17.79 6.35
CA SER A 599 21.92 18.86 7.12
C SER A 599 20.48 18.51 7.53
N ALA A 600 19.79 17.68 6.74
CA ALA A 600 18.42 17.26 7.03
C ALA A 600 18.31 16.43 8.32
N TYR A 601 19.37 15.70 8.71
CA TYR A 601 19.42 14.85 9.91
C TYR A 601 20.14 15.48 11.12
N MET A 602 20.76 16.65 10.95
CA MET A 602 21.36 17.41 12.06
C MET A 602 20.27 18.01 12.97
N PRO A 603 20.54 18.27 14.27
CA PRO A 603 19.56 18.91 15.14
C PRO A 603 19.05 20.25 14.59
N GLY A 604 17.74 20.35 14.32
CA GLY A 604 17.09 21.47 13.64
C GLY A 604 16.94 21.33 12.12
N GLY A 605 17.40 20.21 11.54
CA GLY A 605 17.13 19.81 10.16
C GLY A 605 15.74 19.20 9.99
N ILE A 606 15.31 19.06 8.73
CA ILE A 606 13.95 18.62 8.35
C ILE A 606 13.51 17.33 9.06
N PHE A 607 14.42 16.40 9.36
CA PHE A 607 14.11 15.10 9.99
C PHE A 607 14.47 15.00 11.47
N ASN A 608 15.09 16.04 12.05
CA ASN A 608 15.53 16.05 13.44
C ASN A 608 15.16 17.39 14.07
N ASP A 609 13.88 17.75 13.96
CA ASP A 609 13.32 18.97 14.52
C ASP A 609 12.94 18.72 16.00
N PRO A 610 13.73 19.26 16.97
CA PRO A 610 13.48 19.05 18.39
C PRO A 610 12.13 19.63 18.86
N PHE A 611 11.50 20.52 18.09
CA PHE A 611 10.18 21.07 18.41
C PHE A 611 9.05 20.19 17.89
N PHE A 612 9.20 19.61 16.69
CA PHE A 612 8.30 18.57 16.19
C PHE A 612 8.26 17.39 17.16
N ASP A 613 9.43 16.90 17.57
CA ASP A 613 9.56 15.80 18.54
C ASP A 613 8.97 16.18 19.91
N ALA A 614 9.19 17.41 20.38
CA ALA A 614 8.62 17.89 21.63
C ALA A 614 7.08 18.01 21.57
N TYR A 615 6.51 18.39 20.43
CA TYR A 615 5.06 18.49 20.26
C TYR A 615 4.37 17.13 20.36
N TYR A 616 4.91 16.11 19.70
CA TYR A 616 4.37 14.76 19.77
C TYR A 616 4.65 14.11 21.14
N SER A 617 5.84 14.34 21.71
CA SER A 617 6.17 13.88 23.08
C SER A 617 5.27 14.49 24.15
N ALA A 618 4.96 15.79 24.06
CA ALA A 618 4.08 16.47 25.01
C ALA A 618 2.62 15.99 24.90
N ARG A 619 2.17 15.60 23.69
CA ARG A 619 0.85 14.99 23.49
C ARG A 619 0.77 13.55 23.97
N LEU A 620 1.85 12.79 23.82
CA LEU A 620 1.98 11.45 24.41
C LEU A 620 1.96 11.54 25.95
N ALA A 621 2.66 12.50 26.54
CA ALA A 621 2.68 12.72 28.00
C ALA A 621 1.36 13.24 28.60
N ALA A 622 0.45 13.76 27.78
CA ALA A 622 -0.86 14.26 28.20
C ALA A 622 -2.00 13.23 28.06
N ARG A 623 -1.71 12.07 27.45
CA ARG A 623 -2.57 10.88 27.46
C ARG A 623 -2.18 9.99 28.63
#